data_AF-A0A968Z9K2-F1
#
_entry.id   AF-A0A968Z9K2-F1
#
_cell.length_a   1.000
_cell.length_b   1.000
_cell.length_c   1.000
_cell.angle_alpha   90.00
_cell.angle_beta   90.00
_cell.angle_gamma   90.00
#
_symmetry.space_group_name_H-M   'P 1'
#
loop_
_entity.id
_entity.type
_entity.pdbx_description
1 polymer ?
#
loop_
_entity_poly.entity_id
_entity_poly.type
_entity_poly.pdbx_seq_one_letter_code
_entity_poly.pdbx_strand_id
1 'polypeptide(L)'
;MDRNKPILKTAVPHEWIEQLEMLAKQTGCSVSELLRDAIAQYLGICEQPASQTLDQFRTELNTFKVSISQLDEKVNNLSSNSRLLTTLSLKIAVLEGIVAKNTTPAKNTATSSQLLDDDDDCDEPDEILTDFLPR
;
A
#
# COMPACT_ATOMS: atom_id res chain seq x y z
N MET A 1 35.03 18.56 -31.26
CA MET A 1 36.14 19.52 -31.57
C MET A 1 36.06 20.61 -30.51
N ASP A 2 36.45 20.25 -29.28
CA ASP A 2 36.20 21.04 -28.07
C ASP A 2 37.35 22.02 -27.85
N ARG A 3 37.19 23.23 -28.39
CA ARG A 3 38.16 24.32 -28.23
C ARG A 3 38.01 24.93 -26.83
N ASN A 4 39.02 24.73 -25.99
CA ASN A 4 39.35 25.47 -24.77
C ASN A 4 38.18 25.76 -23.81
N LYS A 5 37.86 24.81 -22.92
CA LYS A 5 37.31 25.19 -21.61
C LYS A 5 38.42 25.90 -20.82
N PRO A 6 38.29 27.19 -20.47
CA PRO A 6 39.30 27.87 -19.68
C PRO A 6 39.41 27.19 -18.32
N ILE A 7 40.62 26.74 -17.96
CA ILE A 7 40.88 26.12 -16.67
C ILE A 7 41.17 27.23 -15.67
N LEU A 8 40.24 27.46 -14.75
CA LEU A 8 40.45 28.34 -13.61
C LEU A 8 41.01 27.51 -12.45
N LYS A 9 42.23 27.82 -12.00
CA LYS A 9 42.80 27.24 -10.78
C LYS A 9 42.57 28.23 -9.64
N THR A 10 41.90 27.79 -8.59
CA THR A 10 41.67 28.58 -7.38
C THR A 10 42.25 27.84 -6.17
N ALA A 11 42.78 28.59 -5.21
CA ALA A 11 43.14 28.04 -3.92
C ALA A 11 41.92 28.18 -3.01
N VAL A 12 41.42 27.05 -2.50
CA VAL A 12 40.24 26.98 -1.64
C VAL A 12 40.66 26.27 -0.35
N PRO A 13 40.15 26.67 0.83
CA PRO A 13 40.42 25.96 2.09
C PRO A 13 40.14 24.45 1.98
N HIS A 14 40.97 23.64 2.63
CA HIS A 14 40.87 22.18 2.54
C HIS A 14 39.50 21.65 3.02
N GLU A 15 38.95 22.25 4.07
CA GLU A 15 37.61 21.92 4.60
C GLU A 15 36.51 22.07 3.54
N TRP A 16 36.62 23.07 2.66
CA TRP A 16 35.63 23.29 1.61
C TRP A 16 35.78 22.28 0.48
N ILE A 17 37.00 21.83 0.19
CA ILE A 17 37.25 20.77 -0.80
C ILE A 17 36.57 19.48 -0.34
N GLU A 18 36.74 19.12 0.94
CA GLU A 18 36.10 17.93 1.52
C GLU A 18 34.56 18.02 1.49
N GLN A 19 34.00 19.18 1.86
CA GLN A 19 32.56 19.40 1.79
C GLN A 19 32.03 19.33 0.35
N LEU A 20 32.73 19.91 -0.62
CA LEU A 20 32.36 19.87 -2.03
C LEU A 20 32.44 18.44 -2.59
N GLU A 21 33.45 17.66 -2.22
CA GLU A 21 33.54 16.25 -2.60
C GLU A 21 32.43 15.41 -1.97
N MET A 22 32.06 15.68 -0.72
CA MET A 22 30.94 15.01 -0.06
C MET A 22 29.62 15.32 -0.77
N LEU A 23 29.37 16.59 -1.08
CA LEU A 23 28.17 17.03 -1.80
C LEU A 23 28.13 16.48 -3.23
N ALA A 24 29.27 16.41 -3.92
CA ALA A 24 29.38 15.78 -5.23
C ALA A 24 29.01 14.29 -5.17
N LYS A 25 29.46 13.56 -4.15
CA LYS A 25 29.08 12.14 -3.95
C LYS A 25 27.59 11.96 -3.66
N GLN A 26 27.00 12.86 -2.87
CA GLN A 26 25.57 12.79 -2.52
C GLN A 26 24.65 13.12 -3.70
N THR A 27 25.05 14.08 -4.55
CA THR A 27 24.25 14.55 -5.69
C THR A 27 24.51 13.77 -6.98
N GLY A 28 25.61 13.00 -7.03
CA GLY A 28 26.05 12.31 -8.24
C GLY A 28 26.64 13.23 -9.32
N CYS A 29 26.88 14.51 -8.98
CA CYS A 29 27.44 15.51 -9.89
C CYS A 29 28.96 15.67 -9.69
N SER A 30 29.66 16.17 -10.70
CA SER A 30 31.08 16.53 -10.53
C SER A 30 31.23 17.82 -9.71
N VAL A 31 32.34 17.95 -8.98
CA VAL A 31 32.64 19.17 -8.19
C VAL A 31 32.61 20.43 -9.06
N SER A 32 33.10 20.33 -10.30
CA SER A 32 33.09 21.43 -11.27
C SER A 32 31.69 21.86 -11.70
N GLU A 33 30.75 20.92 -11.81
CA GLU A 33 29.34 21.22 -12.10
C GLU A 33 28.66 21.88 -10.91
N LEU A 34 28.88 21.33 -9.70
CA LEU A 34 28.34 21.89 -8.47
C LEU A 34 28.81 23.34 -8.25
N LEU A 35 30.11 23.61 -8.48
CA LEU A 35 30.67 24.95 -8.35
C LEU A 35 30.15 25.89 -9.44
N ARG A 36 30.05 25.42 -10.69
CA ARG A 36 29.48 26.21 -11.78
C ARG A 36 28.04 26.59 -11.46
N ASP A 37 27.23 25.66 -10.97
CA ASP A 37 25.84 25.90 -10.63
C ASP A 37 25.71 26.84 -9.42
N ALA A 38 26.55 26.69 -8.40
CA ALA A 38 26.61 27.62 -7.27
C ALA A 38 27.00 29.05 -7.70
N ILE A 39 27.99 29.18 -8.59
CA ILE A 39 28.40 30.48 -9.14
C ILE A 39 27.30 31.05 -10.04
N ALA A 40 26.65 30.22 -10.86
CA ALA A 40 25.55 30.64 -11.72
C ALA A 40 24.33 31.12 -10.89
N GLN A 41 24.05 30.47 -9.75
CA GLN A 41 23.04 30.92 -8.80
C GLN A 41 23.43 32.24 -8.14
N TYR A 42 24.68 32.37 -7.68
CA TYR A 42 25.17 33.61 -7.04
C TYR A 42 25.15 34.81 -8.00
N LEU A 43 25.50 34.59 -9.27
CA LEU A 43 25.49 35.63 -10.31
C LEU A 43 24.10 35.89 -10.91
N GLY A 44 23.07 35.15 -10.49
CA GLY A 44 21.72 35.26 -11.04
C GLY A 44 21.61 34.86 -12.51
N ILE A 45 22.57 34.06 -13.02
CA ILE A 45 22.62 33.55 -14.40
C ILE A 45 21.80 32.25 -14.51
N CYS A 46 21.49 31.59 -13.39
CA CYS A 46 20.63 30.43 -13.37
C CYS A 46 19.18 30.84 -13.69
N GLU A 47 18.66 30.45 -14.87
CA GLU A 47 17.28 30.71 -15.31
C GLU A 47 16.21 30.00 -14.48
N GLN A 48 16.60 29.12 -13.54
CA GLN A 48 15.67 28.57 -12.56
C GLN A 48 15.82 29.28 -11.22
N PRO A 49 14.96 30.28 -10.92
CA PRO A 49 14.87 30.78 -9.57
C PRO A 49 14.39 29.61 -8.70
N ALA A 50 15.07 29.33 -7.59
CA ALA A 50 14.65 28.32 -6.60
C ALA A 50 13.16 28.46 -6.17
N SER A 51 12.57 29.64 -6.38
CA SER A 51 11.13 29.90 -6.25
C SER A 51 10.25 29.07 -7.19
N GLN A 52 10.64 28.87 -8.45
CA GLN A 52 9.86 28.06 -9.40
C GLN A 52 9.86 26.59 -9.00
N THR A 53 11.00 26.08 -8.51
CA THR A 53 11.11 24.70 -8.04
C THR A 53 10.24 24.47 -6.81
N LEU A 54 10.23 25.40 -5.84
CA LEU A 54 9.38 25.30 -4.65
C LEU A 54 7.89 25.38 -4.96
N ASP A 55 7.47 26.26 -5.86
CA ASP A 55 6.06 26.34 -6.26
C ASP A 55 5.63 25.09 -7.03
N GLN A 56 6.51 24.54 -7.86
CA GLN A 56 6.27 23.29 -8.57
C GLN A 56 6.13 22.11 -7.59
N PHE A 57 7.05 21.98 -6.63
CA PHE A 57 6.94 20.99 -5.54
C PHE A 57 5.66 21.17 -4.72
N ARG A 58 5.26 22.42 -4.45
CA ARG A 58 4.01 22.70 -3.73
C ARG A 58 2.79 22.25 -4.51
N THR A 59 2.78 22.47 -5.83
CA THR A 59 1.69 21.98 -6.69
C THR A 59 1.66 20.46 -6.75
N GLU A 60 2.80 19.79 -6.88
CA GLU A 60 2.90 18.33 -6.87
C GLU A 60 2.48 17.72 -5.53
N LEU A 61 2.86 18.33 -4.42
CA LEU A 61 2.44 17.87 -3.09
C LEU A 61 0.92 18.02 -2.92
N ASN A 62 0.34 19.11 -3.41
CA ASN A 62 -1.11 19.30 -3.39
C ASN A 62 -1.83 18.27 -4.28
N THR A 63 -1.36 17.99 -5.49
CA THR A 63 -1.98 16.97 -6.36
C THR A 63 -1.83 15.57 -5.75
N PHE A 64 -0.69 15.28 -5.14
CA PHE A 64 -0.47 14.02 -4.43
C PHE A 64 -1.41 13.87 -3.23
N LYS A 65 -1.59 14.93 -2.44
CA LYS A 65 -2.53 14.96 -1.31
C LYS A 65 -3.97 14.71 -1.75
N VAL A 66 -4.40 15.34 -2.85
CA VAL A 66 -5.73 15.09 -3.44
C VAL A 66 -5.86 13.64 -3.89
N SER A 67 -4.83 13.08 -4.53
CA SER A 67 -4.82 11.68 -4.98
C SER A 67 -4.93 10.70 -3.82
N ILE A 68 -4.24 10.97 -2.70
CA ILE A 68 -4.36 10.17 -1.47
C ILE A 68 -5.78 10.22 -0.93
N SER A 69 -6.39 11.41 -0.84
CA SER A 69 -7.78 11.53 -0.35
C SER A 69 -8.77 10.79 -1.24
N GLN A 70 -8.61 10.83 -2.57
CA GLN A 70 -9.43 10.04 -3.49
C GLN A 70 -9.22 8.54 -3.34
N LEU A 71 -7.99 8.10 -3.07
CA LEU A 71 -7.68 6.69 -2.86
C LEU A 71 -8.30 6.20 -1.55
N ASP A 72 -8.23 6.98 -0.49
CA ASP A 72 -8.83 6.67 0.81
C ASP A 72 -10.36 6.55 0.70
N GLU A 73 -11.01 7.45 -0.04
CA GLU A 73 -12.43 7.35 -0.34
C GLU A 73 -12.77 6.04 -1.09
N LYS A 74 -11.98 5.68 -2.11
CA LYS A 74 -12.17 4.41 -2.84
C LYS A 74 -12.00 3.19 -1.95
N VAL A 75 -11.01 3.18 -1.06
CA VAL A 75 -10.80 2.09 -0.10
C VAL A 75 -11.99 1.95 0.84
N ASN A 76 -12.50 3.07 1.37
CA ASN A 76 -13.68 3.07 2.24
C ASN A 76 -14.94 2.55 1.53
N ASN A 77 -15.13 2.94 0.26
CA ASN A 77 -16.23 2.44 -0.56
C ASN A 77 -16.10 0.93 -0.84
N LEU A 78 -14.89 0.45 -1.18
CA LEU A 78 -14.63 -0.97 -1.38
C LEU A 78 -14.83 -1.79 -0.10
N SER A 79 -14.39 -1.28 1.05
CA SER A 79 -14.61 -1.90 2.35
C SER A 79 -16.10 -2.03 2.66
N SER A 80 -16.87 -0.97 2.41
CA SER A 80 -18.34 -0.98 2.59
C SER A 80 -19.00 -2.01 1.68
N ASN A 81 -18.62 -2.06 0.40
CA ASN A 81 -19.14 -3.04 -0.56
C ASN A 81 -18.76 -4.48 -0.17
N SER A 82 -17.53 -4.69 0.33
CA SER A 82 -17.08 -5.99 0.82
C SER A 82 -17.97 -6.50 1.96
N ARG A 83 -18.30 -5.65 2.94
CA ARG A 83 -19.22 -6.00 4.04
C ARG A 83 -20.62 -6.35 3.56
N LEU A 84 -21.12 -5.63 2.55
CA LEU A 84 -22.40 -5.94 1.93
C LEU A 84 -22.37 -7.30 1.22
N LEU A 85 -21.30 -7.60 0.47
CA LEU A 85 -21.13 -8.89 -0.19
C LEU A 85 -21.04 -10.04 0.82
N THR A 86 -20.33 -9.89 1.93
CA THR A 86 -20.30 -10.89 3.01
C THR A 86 -21.70 -11.14 3.58
N THR A 87 -22.46 -10.06 3.80
CA THR A 87 -23.84 -10.16 4.31
C THR A 87 -24.76 -10.87 3.32
N LEU A 88 -24.66 -10.54 2.03
CA LEU A 88 -25.44 -11.18 0.98
C LEU A 88 -25.06 -12.65 0.82
N SER A 89 -23.76 -12.98 0.86
CA SER A 89 -23.26 -14.36 0.80
C SER A 89 -23.80 -15.19 1.97
N LEU A 90 -23.80 -14.65 3.20
CA LEU A 90 -24.38 -15.33 4.35
C LEU A 90 -25.89 -15.58 4.16
N LYS A 91 -26.64 -14.60 3.67
CA LYS A 91 -28.08 -14.75 3.40
C LYS A 91 -28.34 -15.80 2.33
N ILE A 92 -27.52 -15.86 1.28
CA ILE A 92 -27.61 -16.87 0.24
C ILE A 92 -27.36 -18.25 0.83
N ALA A 93 -26.30 -18.44 1.64
CA ALA A 93 -26.01 -19.72 2.29
C ALA A 93 -27.16 -20.21 3.19
N VAL A 94 -27.82 -19.29 3.92
CA VAL A 94 -29.01 -19.62 4.72
C VAL A 94 -30.18 -20.05 3.82
N LEU A 95 -30.44 -19.33 2.73
CA LEU A 95 -31.49 -19.68 1.78
C LEU A 95 -31.22 -21.03 1.10
N GLU A 96 -29.98 -21.29 0.68
CA GLU A 96 -29.55 -22.57 0.13
C GLU A 96 -29.77 -23.71 1.14
N GLY A 97 -29.44 -23.50 2.42
CA GLY A 97 -29.70 -24.47 3.48
C GLY A 97 -31.19 -24.75 3.70
N ILE A 98 -32.05 -23.73 3.61
CA ILE A 98 -33.52 -23.91 3.71
C ILE A 98 -34.06 -24.66 2.49
N VAL A 99 -33.60 -24.31 1.27
CA VAL A 99 -34.02 -24.99 0.03
C VAL A 99 -33.57 -26.45 0.05
N ALA A 100 -32.35 -26.74 0.51
CA ALA A 100 -31.86 -28.12 0.64
C ALA A 100 -32.71 -28.93 1.64
N LYS A 101 -33.13 -28.34 2.76
CA LYS A 101 -34.02 -28.97 3.75
C LYS A 101 -35.45 -29.19 3.24
N ASN A 102 -35.92 -28.34 2.33
CA ASN A 102 -37.25 -28.45 1.74
C ASN A 102 -37.30 -29.33 0.47
N THR A 103 -36.14 -29.68 -0.10
CA THR A 103 -36.04 -30.56 -1.28
C THR A 103 -35.62 -31.98 -0.94
N THR A 104 -35.33 -32.32 0.32
CA THR A 104 -35.28 -33.71 0.76
C THR A 104 -36.70 -34.31 0.69
N PRO A 105 -36.95 -35.34 -0.14
CA PRO A 105 -38.22 -36.04 -0.06
C PRO A 105 -38.31 -36.66 1.33
N ALA A 106 -39.42 -36.39 2.02
CA ALA A 106 -39.82 -37.17 3.18
C ALA A 106 -39.71 -38.65 2.80
N LYS A 107 -38.73 -39.34 3.38
CA LYS A 107 -38.56 -40.78 3.21
C LYS A 107 -39.74 -41.41 3.93
N ASN A 108 -40.84 -41.61 3.20
CA ASN A 108 -42.01 -42.35 3.64
C ASN A 108 -41.56 -43.78 3.96
N THR A 109 -41.16 -44.02 5.21
CA THR A 109 -40.90 -45.35 5.74
C THR A 109 -42.22 -46.03 6.05
N ALA A 110 -42.87 -46.53 5.00
CA ALA A 110 -43.87 -47.59 5.14
C ALA A 110 -43.14 -48.94 5.27
N THR A 111 -43.00 -49.41 6.51
CA THR A 111 -42.99 -50.81 6.97
C THR A 111 -42.46 -51.91 6.03
N SER A 112 -41.35 -52.56 6.41
CA SER A 112 -41.33 -54.00 6.72
C SER A 112 -39.99 -54.46 7.32
N SER A 113 -40.09 -54.97 8.55
CA SER A 113 -39.29 -56.04 9.18
C SER A 113 -37.88 -55.78 9.77
N GLN A 114 -37.78 -56.17 11.05
CA GLN A 114 -36.61 -56.72 11.78
C GLN A 114 -35.65 -55.71 12.45
N LEU A 115 -35.88 -55.28 13.71
CA LEU A 115 -35.69 -55.94 15.02
C LEU A 115 -34.22 -55.91 15.49
N LEU A 116 -33.93 -54.91 16.35
CA LEU A 116 -32.87 -54.77 17.40
C LEU A 116 -31.41 -55.03 16.94
N ASP A 117 -30.36 -54.32 17.34
CA ASP A 117 -30.00 -53.62 18.58
C ASP A 117 -28.67 -52.88 18.29
N ASP A 118 -28.17 -52.14 19.27
CA ASP A 118 -26.85 -51.50 19.39
C ASP A 118 -26.70 -50.06 18.88
N ASP A 119 -27.22 -49.18 19.73
CA ASP A 119 -26.67 -47.87 20.10
C ASP A 119 -25.16 -47.96 20.43
N ASP A 120 -24.26 -47.43 19.58
CA ASP A 120 -22.94 -46.93 20.05
C ASP A 120 -22.25 -45.94 19.09
N ASP A 121 -22.98 -44.98 18.53
CA ASP A 121 -22.33 -43.81 17.92
C ASP A 121 -22.30 -42.67 18.96
N CYS A 122 -21.36 -42.80 19.90
CA CYS A 122 -20.93 -41.73 20.78
C CYS A 122 -20.33 -40.57 19.95
N ASP A 123 -21.16 -39.70 19.39
CA ASP A 123 -20.72 -38.42 18.85
C ASP A 123 -20.23 -37.55 20.03
N GLU A 124 -18.89 -37.46 20.19
CA GLU A 124 -18.22 -36.58 21.14
C GLU A 124 -18.74 -35.13 21.00
N PRO A 125 -18.89 -34.37 22.09
CA PRO A 125 -19.21 -32.96 21.98
C PRO A 125 -18.02 -32.19 21.37
N ASP A 126 -18.26 -31.47 20.26
CA ASP A 126 -17.27 -30.56 19.68
C ASP A 126 -16.74 -29.58 20.75
N GLU A 127 -15.47 -29.71 21.11
CA GLU A 127 -14.80 -28.83 22.07
C GLU A 127 -14.84 -27.37 21.58
N ILE A 128 -15.43 -26.47 22.38
CA ILE A 128 -15.41 -25.04 22.08
C ILE A 128 -14.00 -24.47 22.29
N LEU A 129 -13.50 -23.71 21.31
CA LEU A 129 -12.24 -22.95 21.37
C LEU A 129 -12.25 -21.98 22.57
N THR A 130 -11.60 -22.35 23.67
CA THR A 130 -11.41 -21.48 24.85
C THR A 130 -10.16 -20.58 24.77
N ASP A 131 -9.45 -20.59 23.64
CA ASP A 131 -8.18 -19.89 23.44
C ASP A 131 -8.27 -18.39 23.11
N PHE A 132 -9.46 -17.76 23.23
CA PHE A 132 -9.62 -16.33 22.97
C PHE A 132 -9.74 -15.45 24.23
N LEU A 133 -9.57 -16.00 25.43
CA LEU A 133 -9.47 -15.19 26.65
C LEU A 133 -8.00 -15.04 27.07
N PRO A 134 -7.41 -13.83 26.95
CA PRO A 134 -6.11 -13.57 27.55
C PRO A 134 -6.22 -13.66 29.09
N ARG A 135 -5.32 -14.43 29.72
CA ARG A 135 -5.06 -14.37 31.16
C ARG A 135 -4.12 -13.22 31.49
#